data_AF-A0A7Y5IHK2-F1
#
_entry.id   AF-A0A7Y5IHK2-F1
#
_cell.length_a   1.000
_cell.length_b   1.000
_cell.length_c   1.000
_cell.angle_alpha   90.00
_cell.angle_beta   90.00
_cell.angle_gamma   90.00
#
_symmetry.space_group_name_H-M   'P 1'
#
loop_
_entity.id
_entity.type
_entity.pdbx_description
1 polymer ?
#
loop_
_entity_poly.entity_id
_entity_poly.type
_entity_poly.pdbx_seq_one_letter_code
_entity_poly.pdbx_strand_id
1 'polypeptide(L)'
;MNETILTALITIVLIAVTVIPYLRRFRKKESKAREKLQQMKISGLQEAAMMHPQIDAMRCIGCAACVRACPEGEVLGLIEGKATIIHGAKCIGHGLCAEACPVGAIELLMAKPGRSADLPELSKHFETTVPGMFIVGELGGLGLIKNAVRQGVDVVSHIATLSRHTDGEGYDIAIVGAG
;
A
#
# COMPACT_ATOMS: atom_id res chain seq x y z
N MET A 1 -41.77 44.61 -2.50
CA MET A 1 -40.80 44.33 -1.41
C MET A 1 -40.97 42.93 -0.83
N ASN A 2 -42.19 42.38 -0.73
CA ASN A 2 -42.41 41.04 -0.18
C ASN A 2 -42.02 39.88 -1.12
N GLU A 3 -42.15 40.03 -2.44
CA GLU A 3 -41.80 38.96 -3.40
C GLU A 3 -40.29 38.70 -3.48
N THR A 4 -39.47 39.75 -3.39
CA THR A 4 -38.02 39.64 -3.32
C THR A 4 -37.55 38.98 -2.02
N ILE A 5 -38.23 39.24 -0.90
CA ILE A 5 -37.95 38.59 0.39
C ILE A 5 -38.35 37.10 0.33
N LEU A 6 -39.50 36.79 -0.25
CA LEU A 6 -40.00 35.42 -0.37
C LEU A 6 -39.08 34.57 -1.28
N THR A 7 -38.67 35.11 -2.42
CA THR A 7 -37.73 34.44 -3.34
C THR A 7 -36.34 34.24 -2.72
N ALA A 8 -35.84 35.22 -1.97
CA ALA A 8 -34.58 35.08 -1.23
C ALA A 8 -34.66 33.98 -0.16
N LEU A 9 -35.75 33.92 0.61
CA LEU A 9 -35.96 32.89 1.64
C LEU A 9 -36.02 31.48 1.03
N ILE A 10 -36.78 31.30 -0.06
CA ILE A 10 -36.86 30.00 -0.76
C ILE A 10 -35.48 29.57 -1.27
N THR A 11 -34.72 30.51 -1.83
CA THR A 11 -33.36 30.25 -2.35
C THR A 11 -32.41 29.84 -1.21
N ILE A 12 -32.44 30.55 -0.08
CA ILE A 12 -31.64 30.22 1.11
C ILE A 12 -31.99 28.83 1.64
N VAL A 13 -33.29 28.51 1.73
CA VAL A 13 -33.75 27.20 2.20
C VAL A 13 -33.29 26.08 1.27
N LEU A 14 -33.41 26.26 -0.05
CA LEU A 14 -32.94 25.28 -1.04
C LEU A 14 -31.42 25.05 -0.94
N ILE A 15 -30.63 26.12 -0.83
CA ILE A 15 -29.18 26.02 -0.64
C ILE A 15 -28.86 25.34 0.69
N ALA A 16 -29.54 25.71 1.79
CA ALA A 16 -29.31 25.11 3.10
C ALA A 16 -29.61 23.60 3.08
N VAL A 17 -30.70 23.19 2.44
CA VAL A 17 -31.11 21.77 2.34
C VAL A 17 -30.09 20.94 1.56
N THR A 18 -29.38 21.50 0.57
CA THR A 18 -28.36 20.75 -0.18
C THR A 18 -26.97 20.85 0.46
N VAL A 19 -26.56 22.04 0.87
CA VAL A 19 -25.20 22.34 1.35
C VAL A 19 -24.97 21.79 2.76
N ILE A 20 -25.92 21.94 3.69
CA ILE A 20 -25.76 21.47 5.07
C ILE A 20 -25.49 19.96 5.16
N PRO A 21 -26.27 19.05 4.53
CA PRO A 21 -25.98 17.62 4.59
C PRO A 21 -24.70 17.24 3.85
N TYR A 22 -24.37 17.92 2.75
CA TYR A 22 -23.10 17.74 2.05
C TYR A 22 -21.90 18.05 2.97
N LEU A 23 -21.90 19.24 3.60
CA LEU A 23 -20.84 19.66 4.52
C LEU A 23 -20.74 18.73 5.74
N ARG A 24 -21.87 18.30 6.31
CA ARG A 24 -21.88 17.34 7.44
C ARG A 24 -21.25 16.00 7.06
N ARG A 25 -21.58 15.46 5.88
CA ARG A 25 -20.98 14.21 5.38
C ARG A 25 -19.49 14.38 5.12
N PHE A 26 -19.07 15.50 4.54
CA PHE A 26 -17.68 15.82 4.28
C PHE A 26 -16.86 15.85 5.57
N ARG A 27 -17.31 16.63 6.57
CA ARG A 27 -16.65 16.72 7.89
C ARG A 27 -16.54 15.36 8.58
N LYS A 28 -17.58 14.53 8.50
CA LYS A 28 -17.57 13.19 9.12
C LYS A 28 -16.57 12.24 8.45
N LYS A 29 -16.45 12.28 7.11
CA LYS A 29 -15.44 11.51 6.38
C LYS A 29 -14.03 11.98 6.74
N GLU A 30 -13.83 13.29 6.83
CA GLU A 30 -12.53 13.87 7.17
C GLU A 30 -12.07 13.50 8.59
N SER A 31 -12.98 13.57 9.59
CA SER A 31 -12.67 13.16 10.97
C SER A 31 -12.18 11.72 11.03
N LYS A 32 -12.91 10.80 10.38
CA LYS A 32 -12.51 9.37 10.35
C LYS A 32 -11.17 9.15 9.66
N ALA A 33 -10.87 9.89 8.59
CA ALA A 33 -9.58 9.79 7.91
C ALA A 33 -8.44 10.30 8.82
N ARG A 34 -8.65 11.40 9.54
CA ARG A 34 -7.68 11.95 10.51
C ARG A 34 -7.44 10.99 11.68
N GLU A 35 -8.50 10.43 12.25
CA GLU A 35 -8.39 9.45 13.35
C GLU A 35 -7.57 8.23 12.94
N LYS A 36 -7.86 7.65 11.76
CA LYS A 36 -7.06 6.53 11.22
C LYS A 36 -5.61 6.92 10.98
N LEU A 37 -5.36 8.10 10.40
CA LEU A 37 -4.00 8.61 10.19
C LEU A 37 -3.23 8.71 11.52
N GLN A 38 -3.86 9.27 12.55
CA GLN A 38 -3.25 9.39 13.88
C GLN A 38 -2.97 8.02 14.50
N GLN A 39 -3.91 7.08 14.39
CA GLN A 39 -3.72 5.71 14.88
C GLN A 39 -2.53 5.02 14.19
N MET A 40 -2.40 5.17 12.86
CA MET A 40 -1.31 4.55 12.09
C MET A 40 0.04 5.23 12.32
N LYS A 41 0.06 6.53 12.64
CA LYS A 41 1.26 7.25 13.09
C LYS A 41 1.80 6.67 14.39
N ILE A 42 0.91 6.41 15.34
CA ILE A 42 1.28 5.89 16.67
C ILE A 42 1.80 4.45 16.56
N SER A 43 1.27 3.65 15.63
CA SER A 43 1.72 2.26 15.41
C SER A 43 2.94 2.13 14.49
N GLY A 44 3.49 3.22 13.94
CA GLY A 44 4.64 3.18 13.01
C GLY A 44 4.33 2.56 11.63
N LEU A 45 3.06 2.26 11.35
CA LEU A 45 2.57 1.59 10.14
C LEU A 45 2.07 2.56 9.05
N GLN A 46 2.30 3.87 9.23
CA GLN A 46 1.85 4.89 8.27
C GLN A 46 2.62 4.83 6.93
N GLU A 47 3.82 4.27 6.93
CA GLU A 47 4.73 4.21 5.78
C GLU A 47 4.72 2.82 5.16
N ALA A 48 4.65 2.73 3.84
CA ALA A 48 4.63 1.43 3.14
C ALA A 48 6.02 0.78 3.16
N ALA A 49 6.05 -0.55 3.14
CA ALA A 49 7.27 -1.34 3.21
C ALA A 49 8.04 -1.46 1.88
N MET A 50 7.45 -1.01 0.77
CA MET A 50 7.96 -1.22 -0.59
C MET A 50 7.74 0.03 -1.46
N MET A 51 7.45 -0.15 -2.76
CA MET A 51 7.02 0.93 -3.64
C MET A 51 5.73 1.58 -3.13
N HIS A 52 5.75 2.91 -2.96
CA HIS A 52 4.65 3.66 -2.37
C HIS A 52 4.40 4.98 -3.10
N PRO A 53 3.15 5.48 -3.08
CA PRO A 53 2.85 6.77 -3.67
C PRO A 53 3.44 7.89 -2.83
N GLN A 54 4.13 8.83 -3.47
CA GLN A 54 4.38 10.16 -2.96
C GLN A 54 3.40 11.12 -3.63
N ILE A 55 2.73 11.96 -2.85
CA ILE A 55 1.67 12.85 -3.34
C ILE A 55 2.15 14.30 -3.24
N ASP A 56 2.14 14.99 -4.37
CA ASP A 56 2.34 16.45 -4.43
C ASP A 56 1.03 17.14 -4.04
N ALA A 57 0.99 17.68 -2.82
CA ALA A 57 -0.19 18.38 -2.29
C ALA A 57 -0.51 19.67 -3.06
N MET A 58 0.48 20.31 -3.71
CA MET A 58 0.26 21.52 -4.49
C MET A 58 -0.47 21.21 -5.81
N ARG A 59 -0.09 20.11 -6.47
CA ARG A 59 -0.76 19.68 -7.72
C ARG A 59 -2.06 18.93 -7.48
N CYS A 60 -2.22 18.29 -6.32
CA CYS A 60 -3.41 17.50 -6.02
C CYS A 60 -4.69 18.34 -6.02
N ILE A 61 -5.67 18.00 -6.87
CA ILE A 61 -6.97 18.70 -6.95
C ILE A 61 -8.08 18.07 -6.09
N GLY A 62 -7.77 17.04 -5.30
CA GLY A 62 -8.75 16.46 -4.36
C GLY A 62 -9.88 15.63 -4.98
N CYS A 63 -9.76 15.19 -6.23
CA CYS A 63 -10.83 14.47 -6.95
C CYS A 63 -11.12 13.03 -6.44
N ALA A 64 -10.27 12.52 -5.54
CA ALA A 64 -10.33 11.16 -4.99
C ALA A 64 -10.32 10.01 -6.02
N ALA A 65 -9.86 10.24 -7.25
CA ALA A 65 -9.72 9.18 -8.25
C ALA A 65 -8.78 8.07 -7.75
N CYS A 66 -7.62 8.45 -7.19
CA CYS A 66 -6.66 7.53 -6.59
C CYS A 66 -7.22 6.73 -5.40
N VAL A 67 -8.11 7.32 -4.61
CA VAL A 67 -8.77 6.63 -3.48
C VAL A 67 -9.70 5.53 -3.98
N ARG A 68 -10.43 5.77 -5.09
CA ARG A 68 -11.35 4.79 -5.69
C ARG A 68 -10.62 3.71 -6.48
N ALA A 69 -9.48 4.04 -7.08
CA ALA A 69 -8.69 3.12 -7.90
C ALA A 69 -7.93 2.07 -7.08
N CYS A 70 -7.77 2.26 -5.78
CA CYS A 70 -6.99 1.35 -4.94
C CYS A 70 -7.80 0.07 -4.60
N PRO A 71 -7.37 -1.13 -5.05
CA PRO A 71 -8.09 -2.37 -4.81
C PRO A 71 -8.02 -2.83 -3.34
N GLU A 72 -6.92 -2.49 -2.65
CA GLU A 72 -6.68 -2.84 -1.24
C GLU A 72 -7.65 -2.13 -0.27
N GLY A 73 -8.24 -1.01 -0.73
CA GLY A 73 -9.12 -0.19 0.07
C GLY A 73 -8.42 0.50 1.25
N GLU A 74 -8.87 1.70 1.57
CA GLU A 74 -8.39 2.46 2.74
C GLU A 74 -6.87 2.73 2.81
N VAL A 75 -6.12 2.57 1.72
CA VAL A 75 -4.69 2.96 1.66
C VAL A 75 -4.56 4.49 1.58
N LEU A 76 -5.38 5.10 0.72
CA LEU A 76 -5.45 6.54 0.47
C LEU A 76 -6.76 7.11 0.99
N GLY A 77 -6.71 8.35 1.49
CA GLY A 77 -7.86 9.13 1.91
C GLY A 77 -7.75 10.58 1.46
N LEU A 78 -8.83 11.34 1.65
CA LEU A 78 -8.79 12.79 1.52
C LEU A 78 -8.71 13.44 2.90
N ILE A 79 -7.70 14.28 3.11
CA ILE A 79 -7.53 15.11 4.29
C ILE A 79 -7.32 16.55 3.79
N GLU A 80 -8.10 17.50 4.31
CA GLU A 80 -8.06 18.90 3.85
C GLU A 80 -8.22 19.06 2.33
N GLY A 81 -9.03 18.18 1.72
CA GLY A 81 -9.25 18.17 0.27
C GLY A 81 -8.06 17.67 -0.55
N LYS A 82 -7.00 17.14 0.07
CA LYS A 82 -5.83 16.58 -0.61
C LYS A 82 -5.74 15.08 -0.37
N ALA A 83 -5.24 14.36 -1.36
CA ALA A 83 -4.99 12.93 -1.21
C ALA A 83 -3.82 12.72 -0.24
N THR A 84 -3.99 11.80 0.71
CA THR A 84 -3.01 11.48 1.74
C THR A 84 -2.99 9.98 1.98
N ILE A 85 -1.80 9.42 2.23
CA ILE A 85 -1.68 8.03 2.68
C ILE A 85 -2.20 7.92 4.11
N ILE A 86 -3.26 7.14 4.30
CA ILE A 86 -3.88 6.90 5.61
C ILE A 86 -3.54 5.51 6.16
N HIS A 87 -3.20 4.54 5.30
CA HIS A 87 -2.83 3.18 5.71
C HIS A 87 -1.75 2.59 4.79
N GLY A 88 -0.52 3.09 4.92
CA GLY A 88 0.60 2.72 4.05
C GLY A 88 0.96 1.23 4.09
N ALA A 89 0.80 0.56 5.23
CA ALA A 89 1.09 -0.87 5.38
C ALA A 89 0.24 -1.80 4.47
N LYS A 90 -0.94 -1.35 4.04
CA LYS A 90 -1.77 -2.08 3.07
C LYS A 90 -1.36 -1.85 1.61
N CYS A 91 -0.47 -0.90 1.36
CA CYS A 91 0.00 -0.61 0.01
C CYS A 91 0.99 -1.69 -0.44
N ILE A 92 0.62 -2.45 -1.47
CA ILE A 92 1.50 -3.46 -2.10
C ILE A 92 2.14 -2.97 -3.41
N GLY A 93 1.97 -1.69 -3.76
CA GLY A 93 2.74 -1.07 -4.86
C GLY A 93 2.19 -1.25 -6.28
N HIS A 94 0.88 -1.52 -6.47
CA HIS A 94 0.27 -1.69 -7.80
C HIS A 94 0.48 -0.52 -8.79
N GLY A 95 0.58 0.71 -8.29
CA GLY A 95 0.71 1.91 -9.13
C GLY A 95 -0.58 2.48 -9.73
N LEU A 96 -1.73 1.81 -9.57
CA LEU A 96 -3.03 2.26 -10.09
C LEU A 96 -3.45 3.66 -9.61
N CYS A 97 -3.01 4.07 -8.42
CA CYS A 97 -3.30 5.40 -7.90
C CYS A 97 -2.62 6.52 -8.71
N ALA A 98 -1.42 6.27 -9.22
CA ALA A 98 -0.68 7.21 -10.06
C ALA A 98 -1.31 7.32 -11.44
N GLU A 99 -1.65 6.18 -12.05
CA GLU A 99 -2.35 6.13 -13.35
C GLU A 99 -3.72 6.82 -13.30
N ALA A 100 -4.48 6.61 -12.22
CA ALA A 100 -5.79 7.23 -12.06
C ALA A 100 -5.73 8.75 -11.77
N CYS A 101 -4.55 9.34 -11.55
CA CYS A 101 -4.42 10.75 -11.22
C CYS A 101 -4.48 11.63 -12.49
N PRO A 102 -5.57 12.39 -12.73
CA PRO A 102 -5.72 13.15 -13.97
C PRO A 102 -4.75 14.34 -14.09
N VAL A 103 -4.10 14.71 -12.99
CA VAL A 103 -3.17 15.86 -12.91
C VAL A 103 -1.73 15.42 -12.64
N GLY A 104 -1.44 14.12 -12.64
CA GLY A 104 -0.10 13.59 -12.40
C GLY A 104 0.51 14.03 -11.06
N ALA A 105 -0.31 14.16 -10.01
CA ALA A 105 0.14 14.60 -8.69
C ALA A 105 0.72 13.47 -7.82
N ILE A 106 0.85 12.25 -8.35
CA ILE A 106 1.29 11.07 -7.62
C ILE A 106 2.45 10.43 -8.37
N GLU A 107 3.57 10.25 -7.67
CA GLU A 107 4.76 9.55 -8.15
C GLU A 107 4.98 8.30 -7.30
N LEU A 108 5.48 7.22 -7.90
CA LEU A 108 5.79 6.00 -7.16
C LEU A 108 7.27 6.00 -6.80
N LEU A 109 7.55 5.97 -5.50
CA LEU A 109 8.90 5.89 -4.97
C LEU A 109 9.13 4.56 -4.28
N MET A 110 10.39 4.11 -4.27
CA MET A 110 10.80 3.00 -3.43
C MET A 110 10.95 3.45 -1.97
N ALA A 111 10.52 2.61 -1.04
CA ALA A 111 10.78 2.80 0.38
C ALA A 111 12.30 2.90 0.65
N LYS A 112 12.67 3.63 1.69
CA LYS A 112 14.07 3.78 2.09
C LYS A 112 14.68 2.41 2.45
N PRO A 113 15.95 2.15 2.08
CA PRO A 113 16.67 0.96 2.53
C PRO A 113 16.68 0.90 4.07
N GLY A 114 16.36 -0.27 4.64
CA GLY A 114 16.29 -0.49 6.09
C GLY A 114 14.88 -0.53 6.68
N ARG A 115 13.83 -0.29 5.89
CA ARG A 115 12.44 -0.67 6.24
C ARG A 115 12.09 -2.03 5.63
N SER A 116 13.04 -2.95 5.68
CA SER A 116 12.78 -4.38 5.55
C SER A 116 11.69 -4.73 6.57
N ALA A 117 10.55 -5.25 6.11
CA ALA A 117 9.68 -6.06 6.97
C ALA A 117 10.57 -7.05 7.73
N ASP A 118 10.33 -7.32 9.01
CA ASP A 118 11.13 -8.21 9.87
C ASP A 118 11.73 -9.41 9.08
N LEU A 119 12.91 -9.21 8.47
CA LEU A 119 13.43 -10.12 7.45
C LEU A 119 14.18 -11.18 8.22
N PRO A 120 13.98 -12.48 7.91
CA PRO A 120 14.76 -13.53 8.54
C PRO A 120 16.24 -13.30 8.23
N GLU A 121 17.09 -13.49 9.23
CA GLU A 121 18.52 -13.64 8.97
C GLU A 121 18.73 -14.91 8.14
N LEU A 122 19.45 -14.76 7.02
CA LEU A 122 19.75 -15.85 6.11
C LEU A 122 21.20 -16.30 6.28
N SER A 123 21.41 -17.60 6.22
CA SER A 123 22.76 -18.17 6.14
C SER A 123 23.41 -17.87 4.78
N LYS A 124 24.71 -18.18 4.64
CA LYS A 124 25.43 -18.11 3.35
C LYS A 124 24.83 -18.99 2.24
N HIS A 125 23.99 -19.96 2.61
CA HIS A 125 23.27 -20.85 1.70
C HIS A 125 21.78 -20.50 1.62
N PHE A 126 21.41 -19.29 2.05
CA PHE A 126 20.04 -18.77 2.00
C PHE A 126 19.02 -19.57 2.82
N GLU A 127 19.49 -20.31 3.82
CA GLU A 127 18.64 -20.99 4.80
C GLU A 127 18.16 -19.99 5.84
N THR A 128 16.89 -20.09 6.22
CA THR A 128 16.29 -19.26 7.27
C THR A 128 16.65 -19.78 8.67
N THR A 129 16.13 -19.13 9.71
CA THR A 129 16.19 -19.64 11.09
C THR A 129 15.37 -20.91 11.31
N VAL A 130 14.49 -21.29 10.36
CA VAL A 130 13.77 -22.56 10.35
C VAL A 130 14.57 -23.57 9.52
N PRO A 131 15.10 -24.65 10.14
CA PRO A 131 15.92 -25.64 9.44
C PRO A 131 15.18 -26.29 8.27
N GLY A 132 15.87 -26.45 7.13
CA GLY A 132 15.30 -27.01 5.91
C GLY A 132 14.40 -26.05 5.11
N MET A 133 14.22 -24.81 5.58
CA MET A 133 13.49 -23.77 4.87
C MET A 133 14.47 -22.75 4.28
N PHE A 134 14.41 -22.59 2.96
CA PHE A 134 15.30 -21.73 2.18
C PHE A 134 14.51 -20.63 1.49
N ILE A 135 15.12 -19.45 1.35
CA ILE A 135 14.54 -18.32 0.64
C ILE A 135 15.45 -17.94 -0.52
N VAL A 136 14.87 -17.80 -1.71
CA VAL A 136 15.60 -17.44 -2.93
C VAL A 136 15.03 -16.13 -3.46
N GLY A 137 15.91 -15.22 -3.89
CA GLY A 137 15.55 -13.91 -4.42
C GLY A 137 15.82 -12.77 -3.45
N GLU A 138 15.39 -11.57 -3.84
CA GLU A 138 15.58 -10.36 -3.05
C GLU A 138 14.33 -10.08 -2.20
N LEU A 139 14.46 -10.30 -0.90
CA LEU A 139 13.39 -10.10 0.07
C LEU A 139 12.93 -8.63 0.18
N GLY A 140 13.78 -7.67 -0.23
CA GLY A 140 13.41 -6.26 -0.35
C GLY A 140 12.51 -5.91 -1.54
N GLY A 141 12.11 -6.88 -2.37
CA GLY A 141 11.21 -6.64 -3.50
C GLY A 141 11.87 -5.97 -4.70
N LEU A 142 13.21 -6.00 -4.80
CA LEU A 142 13.90 -5.57 -6.01
C LEU A 142 13.79 -6.69 -7.05
N GLY A 143 13.27 -6.38 -8.24
CA GLY A 143 13.02 -7.35 -9.33
C GLY A 143 14.30 -7.89 -9.99
N LEU A 144 15.16 -8.58 -9.23
CA LEU A 144 16.45 -9.10 -9.66
C LEU A 144 16.34 -10.57 -10.09
N ILE A 145 15.59 -10.82 -11.17
CA ILE A 145 15.28 -12.16 -11.69
C ILE A 145 16.56 -13.01 -11.87
N LYS A 146 17.62 -12.44 -12.46
CA LYS A 146 18.88 -13.17 -12.71
C LYS A 146 19.54 -13.66 -11.41
N ASN A 147 19.47 -12.87 -10.34
CA ASN A 147 20.05 -13.24 -9.06
C ASN A 147 19.20 -14.31 -8.39
N ALA A 148 17.87 -14.17 -8.43
CA ALA A 148 16.95 -15.19 -7.92
C ALA A 148 17.16 -16.55 -8.58
N VAL A 149 17.27 -16.59 -9.92
CA VAL A 149 17.53 -17.85 -10.64
C VAL A 149 18.87 -18.47 -10.22
N ARG A 150 19.94 -17.67 -10.14
CA ARG A 150 21.26 -18.18 -9.72
C ARG A 150 21.23 -18.72 -8.28
N GLN A 151 20.65 -17.95 -7.35
CA GLN A 151 20.48 -18.38 -5.96
C GLN A 151 19.67 -19.67 -5.86
N GLY A 152 18.62 -19.82 -6.67
CA GLY A 152 17.82 -21.06 -6.72
C GLY A 152 18.66 -22.28 -7.12
N VAL A 153 19.51 -22.14 -8.14
CA VAL A 153 20.45 -23.20 -8.53
C VAL A 153 21.43 -23.52 -7.40
N ASP A 154 21.99 -22.51 -6.74
CA ASP A 154 22.95 -22.68 -5.65
C ASP A 154 22.30 -23.36 -4.44
N VAL A 155 21.07 -22.97 -4.07
CA VAL A 155 20.29 -23.55 -2.98
C VAL A 155 19.94 -25.01 -3.26
N VAL A 156 19.40 -25.33 -4.44
CA VAL A 156 19.06 -26.71 -4.79
C VAL A 156 20.30 -27.60 -4.80
N SER A 157 21.43 -27.08 -5.32
CA SER A 157 22.71 -27.79 -5.29
C SER A 157 23.18 -28.06 -3.87
N HIS A 158 22.97 -27.11 -2.95
CA HIS A 158 23.28 -27.30 -1.54
C HIS A 158 22.36 -28.31 -0.87
N ILE A 159 21.03 -28.23 -1.09
CA ILE A 159 20.05 -29.19 -0.55
C ILE A 159 20.40 -30.61 -0.98
N ALA A 160 20.81 -30.82 -2.23
CA ALA A 160 21.25 -32.13 -2.72
C ALA A 160 22.44 -32.72 -1.93
N THR A 161 23.26 -31.87 -1.28
CA THR A 161 24.34 -32.33 -0.37
C THR A 161 23.86 -32.64 1.05
N LEU A 162 22.73 -32.08 1.46
CA LEU A 162 22.14 -32.27 2.79
C LEU A 162 21.20 -33.48 2.83
N SER A 163 20.50 -33.75 1.73
CA SER A 163 19.50 -34.81 1.65
C SER A 163 20.13 -36.19 1.82
N ARG A 164 19.82 -36.82 2.96
CA ARG A 164 19.78 -38.27 3.07
C ARG A 164 18.54 -38.75 2.35
N HIS A 165 18.70 -39.63 1.37
CA HIS A 165 17.57 -40.26 0.68
C HIS A 165 16.61 -40.87 1.70
N THR A 166 15.36 -40.43 1.69
CA THR A 166 14.25 -41.12 2.37
C THR A 166 13.67 -42.12 1.37
N ASP A 167 13.75 -43.42 1.67
CA ASP A 167 13.26 -44.54 0.84
C ASP A 167 11.71 -44.60 0.72
N GLY A 168 11.00 -43.46 0.84
CA GLY A 168 9.53 -43.39 0.87
C GLY A 168 8.93 -42.45 -0.17
N GLU A 169 7.62 -42.54 -0.38
CA GLU A 169 6.78 -41.76 -1.33
C GLU A 169 6.65 -40.24 -0.98
N GLY A 170 7.76 -39.59 -0.62
CA GLY A 170 7.82 -38.15 -0.36
C GLY A 170 8.44 -37.37 -1.52
N TYR A 171 8.29 -36.03 -1.49
CA TYR A 171 9.01 -35.13 -2.39
C TYR A 171 10.36 -34.73 -1.77
N ASP A 172 11.43 -34.69 -2.57
CA ASP A 172 12.76 -34.25 -2.12
C ASP A 172 12.82 -32.75 -1.81
N ILE A 173 12.06 -31.95 -2.58
CA ILE A 173 11.98 -30.50 -2.46
C ILE A 173 10.55 -30.05 -2.79
N ALA A 174 10.02 -29.09 -2.05
CA ALA A 174 8.78 -28.39 -2.36
C ALA A 174 9.04 -26.89 -2.54
N ILE A 175 8.59 -26.33 -3.67
CA ILE A 175 8.69 -24.89 -3.95
C ILE A 175 7.35 -24.23 -3.59
N VAL A 176 7.38 -23.30 -2.63
CA VAL A 176 6.17 -22.63 -2.13
C VAL A 176 6.20 -21.16 -2.53
N GLY A 177 5.39 -20.80 -3.54
CA GLY A 177 5.33 -19.46 -4.10
C GLY A 177 6.45 -19.15 -5.10
N ALA A 178 6.15 -18.31 -6.10
CA ALA A 178 7.11 -17.77 -7.06
C ALA A 178 6.61 -16.41 -7.55
N GLY A 179 7.52 -15.44 -7.67
CA GLY A 179 7.25 -14.06 -8.10
C GLY A 179 8.44 -13.46 -8.83
#